data_AF-A0AAJ6G1T8-F1
#
_entry.id   AF-A0AAJ6G1T8-F1
#
_cell.length_a   1.000
_cell.length_b   1.000
_cell.length_c   1.000
_cell.angle_alpha   90.00
_cell.angle_beta   90.00
_cell.angle_gamma   90.00
#
_symmetry.space_group_name_H-M   'P 1'
#
loop_
_entity.id
_entity.type
_entity.pdbx_description
1 polymer ?
#
loop_
_entity_poly.entity_id
_entity_poly.type
_entity_poly.pdbx_seq_one_letter_code
_entity_poly.pdbx_strand_id
1 'polypeptide(L)'
;MPWIYLLVAGLFEIGFAIGMKYSEGFSKPLPTLATVAAALVSLYLMSQAMKSIPVGTAYAIWTGIGALGVAMLGIFLFGDSASPSRLACIALIVAGVIGLKLVSV
;
A
#
# COMPACT_ATOMS: atom_id res chain seq x y z
N MET A 1 -7.31 4.90 17.32
CA MET A 1 -5.85 5.16 17.38
C MET A 1 -5.35 5.50 15.98
N PRO A 2 -4.58 6.59 15.79
CA PRO A 2 -4.07 7.02 14.47
C PRO A 2 -3.35 5.92 13.69
N TRP A 3 -2.63 5.06 14.40
CA TRP A 3 -1.93 3.89 13.86
C TRP A 3 -2.84 2.82 13.26
N ILE A 4 -4.03 2.60 13.82
CA ILE A 4 -5.01 1.65 13.28
C ILE A 4 -5.54 2.19 11.95
N TYR A 5 -5.81 3.50 11.86
CA TYR A 5 -6.23 4.11 10.59
C TYR A 5 -5.18 3.93 9.50
N LEU A 6 -3.89 4.09 9.82
CA LEU A 6 -2.78 3.83 8.90
C LEU A 6 -2.70 2.38 8.44
N LEU A 7 -2.85 1.43 9.37
CA LEU A 7 -2.80 0.01 9.05
C LEU A 7 -3.96 -0.38 8.13
N VAL A 8 -5.18 0.07 8.45
CA VAL A 8 -6.37 -0.19 7.62
C VAL A 8 -6.26 0.54 6.27
N ALA A 9 -5.73 1.78 6.24
CA ALA A 9 -5.45 2.50 5.00
C ALA A 9 -4.51 1.69 4.09
N GLY A 10 -3.41 1.15 4.62
CA GLY A 10 -2.49 0.32 3.87
C GLY A 10 -3.13 -0.98 3.35
N LEU A 11 -4.07 -1.59 4.09
CA LEU A 11 -4.82 -2.75 3.60
C LEU A 11 -5.73 -2.41 2.41
N PHE A 12 -6.43 -1.26 2.48
CA PHE A 12 -7.21 -0.77 1.34
C PHE A 12 -6.33 -0.38 0.16
N GLU A 13 -5.11 0.11 0.42
CA GLU A 13 -4.12 0.40 -0.61
C GLU A 13 -3.78 -0.83 -1.43
N ILE A 14 -3.46 -1.93 -0.75
CA ILE A 14 -3.21 -3.23 -1.39
C ILE A 14 -4.44 -3.63 -2.23
N GLY A 15 -5.64 -3.50 -1.66
CA GLY A 15 -6.89 -3.83 -2.34
C GLY A 15 -7.10 -3.07 -3.65
N PHE A 16 -6.92 -1.74 -3.65
CA PHE A 16 -7.10 -0.96 -4.88
C PHE A 16 -5.94 -1.17 -5.86
N ALA A 17 -4.71 -1.35 -5.39
CA ALA A 17 -3.56 -1.61 -6.26
C ALA A 17 -3.73 -2.92 -7.05
N ILE A 18 -4.20 -3.97 -6.38
CA ILE A 18 -4.56 -5.24 -7.02
C ILE A 18 -5.79 -5.06 -7.92
N GLY A 19 -6.81 -4.31 -7.45
CA GLY A 19 -8.00 -3.98 -8.22
C GLY A 19 -7.71 -3.27 -9.55
N MET A 20 -6.72 -2.38 -9.59
CA MET A 20 -6.26 -1.74 -10.83
C MET A 20 -5.76 -2.74 -11.87
N LYS A 21 -5.11 -3.83 -11.44
CA LYS A 21 -4.69 -4.90 -12.36
C LYS A 21 -5.88 -5.70 -12.88
N TYR A 22 -6.90 -5.91 -12.05
CA TYR A 22 -8.16 -6.57 -12.47
C TYR A 22 -9.09 -5.67 -13.30
N SER A 23 -8.93 -4.35 -13.27
CA SER A 23 -9.76 -3.41 -14.02
C SER A 23 -9.44 -3.35 -15.52
N GLU A 24 -8.32 -3.96 -15.94
CA GLU A 24 -7.84 -3.95 -17.34
C GLU A 24 -7.83 -2.54 -17.94
N GLY A 25 -7.13 -1.62 -17.25
CA GLY A 25 -7.07 -0.22 -17.66
C GLY A 25 -8.41 0.51 -17.49
N PHE A 26 -9.17 0.15 -16.45
CA PHE A 26 -10.50 0.68 -16.14
C PHE A 26 -11.62 0.30 -17.11
N SER A 27 -11.38 -0.66 -18.01
CA SER A 27 -12.38 -1.17 -18.96
C SER A 27 -13.49 -2.00 -18.28
N LYS A 28 -13.19 -2.64 -17.15
CA LYS A 28 -14.15 -3.47 -16.40
C LYS A 28 -14.86 -2.67 -15.30
N PRO A 29 -16.19 -2.43 -15.38
CA PRO A 29 -16.88 -1.49 -14.49
C PRO A 29 -16.92 -1.93 -13.02
N LEU A 30 -17.11 -3.22 -12.75
CA LEU A 30 -17.15 -3.77 -11.38
C LEU A 30 -15.79 -3.64 -10.65
N PRO A 31 -14.67 -4.15 -11.20
CA PRO A 31 -13.35 -3.94 -10.61
C PRO A 31 -12.94 -2.47 -10.52
N THR A 32 -13.30 -1.64 -11.51
CA THR A 32 -13.08 -0.19 -11.47
C THR A 32 -13.78 0.44 -10.28
N LEU A 33 -15.07 0.15 -10.08
CA LEU A 33 -15.82 0.72 -8.96
C LEU A 33 -15.24 0.29 -7.60
N ALA A 34 -14.89 -0.99 -7.45
CA ALA A 34 -14.25 -1.50 -6.24
C ALA A 34 -12.89 -0.83 -5.98
N THR A 35 -12.09 -0.64 -7.03
CA THR A 35 -10.79 0.03 -6.98
C THR A 35 -10.93 1.48 -6.52
N VAL A 36 -11.84 2.23 -7.15
CA VAL A 36 -12.08 3.63 -6.80
C VAL A 36 -12.59 3.76 -5.37
N ALA A 37 -13.55 2.92 -4.96
CA ALA A 37 -14.06 2.91 -3.60
C ALA A 37 -12.95 2.61 -2.58
N ALA A 38 -12.12 1.59 -2.84
CA ALA A 38 -11.00 1.23 -1.97
C ALA A 38 -9.94 2.34 -1.91
N ALA A 39 -9.63 3.01 -3.03
CA ALA A 39 -8.71 4.14 -3.07
C ALA A 39 -9.22 5.32 -2.23
N LEU A 40 -10.51 5.67 -2.36
CA LEU A 40 -11.13 6.73 -1.56
C LEU A 40 -11.11 6.41 -0.06
N VAL A 41 -11.42 5.17 0.32
CA VAL A 41 -11.38 4.73 1.72
C VAL A 41 -9.95 4.78 2.26
N SER A 42 -8.97 4.27 1.50
CA SER A 42 -7.55 4.32 1.85
C SER A 42 -7.08 5.75 2.11
N LEU A 43 -7.32 6.65 1.17
CA LEU A 43 -6.90 8.06 1.27
C LEU A 43 -7.60 8.79 2.41
N TYR A 44 -8.88 8.51 2.65
CA TYR A 44 -9.61 9.09 3.77
C TYR A 44 -9.02 8.64 5.12
N LEU A 45 -8.75 7.35 5.29
CA LEU A 45 -8.16 6.81 6.52
C LEU A 45 -6.73 7.32 6.73
N MET A 46 -5.93 7.43 5.67
CA MET A 46 -4.62 8.07 5.71
C MET A 46 -4.73 9.52 6.17
N SER A 47 -5.70 10.27 5.65
CA SER A 47 -6.00 11.64 6.10
C SER A 47 -6.34 11.71 7.58
N GLN A 48 -7.13 10.77 8.12
CA GLN A 48 -7.42 10.72 9.55
C GLN A 48 -6.16 10.42 10.39
N ALA A 49 -5.28 9.54 9.92
CA ALA A 49 -4.03 9.24 10.64
C ALA A 49 -3.07 10.44 10.66
N MET A 50 -2.99 11.19 9.56
CA MET A 50 -2.14 12.38 9.43
C MET A 50 -2.55 13.56 10.34
N LYS A 51 -3.75 13.52 10.95
CA LYS A 51 -4.13 14.50 11.98
C LYS A 51 -3.29 14.42 13.25
N SER A 52 -2.61 13.30 13.47
CA SER A 52 -1.80 13.06 14.69
C SER A 52 -0.39 12.55 14.39
N ILE A 53 -0.14 12.06 13.17
CA ILE A 53 1.15 11.52 12.76
C ILE A 53 1.75 12.45 11.70
N PRO A 54 3.05 12.80 11.78
CA PRO A 54 3.71 13.59 10.75
C PRO A 54 3.51 12.99 9.35
N VAL A 55 3.26 13.85 8.36
CA VAL A 55 2.93 13.44 6.98
C VAL A 55 3.99 12.50 6.41
N GLY A 56 5.28 12.79 6.61
CA GLY A 56 6.37 11.94 6.13
C GLY A 56 6.33 10.52 6.73
N THR A 57 6.12 10.41 8.05
CA THR A 57 6.01 9.14 8.75
C THR A 57 4.77 8.36 8.32
N ALA A 58 3.62 9.02 8.21
CA ALA A 58 2.37 8.40 7.77
C ALA A 58 2.51 7.87 6.34
N TYR A 59 3.02 8.69 5.41
CA TYR A 59 3.17 8.32 4.01
C TYR A 59 4.18 7.18 3.83
N ALA A 60 5.33 7.23 4.51
CA ALA A 60 6.32 6.15 4.45
C ALA A 60 5.72 4.80 4.87
N ILE A 61 4.97 4.78 5.98
CA ILE A 61 4.39 3.55 6.52
C ILE A 61 3.25 3.03 5.65
N TRP A 62 2.38 3.93 5.18
CA TRP A 62 1.32 3.60 4.22
C TRP A 62 1.92 2.92 2.97
N THR A 63 2.85 3.60 2.30
CA THR A 63 3.52 3.09 1.10
C THR A 63 4.30 1.79 1.37
N GLY A 64 4.90 1.64 2.55
CA GLY A 64 5.62 0.41 2.92
C GLY A 64 4.69 -0.80 3.07
N ILE A 65 3.53 -0.62 3.69
CA ILE A 65 2.50 -1.66 3.79
C ILE A 65 1.97 -2.02 2.40
N GLY A 66 1.64 -1.00 1.59
CA GLY A 66 1.21 -1.17 0.21
C GLY A 66 2.24 -1.95 -0.63
N ALA A 67 3.49 -1.52 -0.64
CA ALA A 67 4.57 -2.14 -1.41
C ALA A 67 4.78 -3.62 -1.04
N LEU A 68 4.80 -3.94 0.26
CA LEU A 68 4.92 -5.32 0.73
C LEU A 68 3.73 -6.17 0.30
N GLY A 69 2.51 -5.70 0.59
CA GLY A 69 1.30 -6.45 0.31
C GLY A 69 1.07 -6.66 -1.19
N VAL A 70 1.29 -5.63 -2.01
CA VAL A 70 1.18 -5.70 -3.47
C VAL A 70 2.25 -6.61 -4.05
N ALA A 71 3.49 -6.58 -3.54
CA ALA A 71 4.53 -7.49 -4.00
C ALA A 71 4.20 -8.95 -3.69
N MET A 72 3.76 -9.26 -2.46
CA MET A 72 3.37 -10.61 -2.06
C MET A 72 2.17 -11.10 -2.89
N LEU A 73 1.09 -10.32 -2.94
CA LEU A 73 -0.09 -10.69 -3.72
C LEU A 73 0.19 -10.72 -5.23
N GLY A 74 1.11 -9.91 -5.73
CA GLY A 74 1.54 -9.95 -7.13
C GLY A 74 2.20 -11.28 -7.49
N ILE A 75 3.04 -11.81 -6.60
CA ILE A 75 3.64 -13.13 -6.76
C ILE A 75 2.56 -14.23 -6.67
N PHE A 76 1.68 -14.18 -5.67
CA PHE A 76 0.68 -15.24 -5.43
C PHE A 76 -0.49 -15.25 -6.43
N LEU A 77 -1.02 -14.08 -6.80
CA LEU A 77 -2.22 -13.95 -7.64
C LEU A 77 -1.91 -13.83 -9.12
N PHE A 78 -0.80 -13.15 -9.47
CA PHE A 78 -0.46 -12.84 -10.86
C PHE A 78 0.76 -13.61 -11.37
N GLY A 79 1.41 -14.40 -10.52
CA GLY A 79 2.62 -15.13 -10.90
C GLY A 79 3.79 -14.21 -11.23
N ASP A 80 3.80 -12.98 -10.69
CA ASP A 80 4.91 -12.05 -10.94
C ASP A 80 6.24 -12.67 -10.45
N SER A 81 7.34 -12.41 -11.17
CA SER A 81 8.65 -13.01 -10.89
C SER A 81 9.13 -12.81 -9.45
N ALA A 82 9.34 -13.89 -8.71
CA ALA A 82 9.92 -13.87 -7.36
C ALA A 82 11.46 -13.96 -7.39
N SER A 83 12.10 -13.29 -8.35
CA SER A 83 13.56 -13.36 -8.48
C SER A 83 14.25 -12.85 -7.21
N PRO A 84 15.39 -13.45 -6.80
CA PRO A 84 16.13 -13.00 -5.62
C PRO A 84 16.50 -11.52 -5.66
N SER A 85 16.82 -10.99 -6.84
CA SER A 85 17.13 -9.57 -7.04
C SER A 85 15.92 -8.65 -6.78
N ARG A 86 14.72 -9.02 -7.25
CA ARG A 86 13.49 -8.25 -6.99
C ARG A 86 13.15 -8.26 -5.51
N LEU A 87 13.24 -9.43 -4.87
CA LEU A 87 12.98 -9.57 -3.43
C LEU A 87 13.97 -8.75 -2.59
N ALA A 88 15.25 -8.72 -2.98
CA ALA A 88 16.26 -7.88 -2.34
C ALA A 88 15.92 -6.38 -2.45
N CYS A 89 15.50 -5.91 -3.63
CA CYS A 89 15.06 -4.51 -3.80
C CYS A 89 13.84 -4.17 -2.95
N ILE A 90 12.85 -5.06 -2.88
CA ILE A 90 11.67 -4.88 -2.01
C ILE A 90 12.11 -4.82 -0.54
N ALA A 91 13.02 -5.70 -0.11
CA ALA A 91 13.55 -5.68 1.25
C ALA A 91 14.27 -4.37 1.59
N LEU A 92 15.00 -3.78 0.64
CA LEU A 92 15.63 -2.46 0.80
C LEU A 92 14.61 -1.33 0.95
N ILE A 93 13.52 -1.35 0.17
CA ILE A 93 12.43 -0.37 0.31
C ILE A 93 11.83 -0.45 1.72
N VAL A 94 11.57 -1.67 2.19
CA VAL A 94 11.00 -1.91 3.53
C VAL A 94 11.95 -1.47 4.63
N ALA A 95 13.24 -1.78 4.51
CA ALA A 95 14.26 -1.33 5.43
C ALA A 95 14.35 0.21 5.47
N GLY A 96 14.24 0.87 4.31
CA GLY A 96 14.19 2.33 4.21
C GLY A 96 12.97 2.93 4.91
N VAL A 97 11.78 2.34 4.74
CA VAL A 97 10.55 2.75 5.44
C VAL A 97 10.69 2.59 6.95
N ILE A 98 11.23 1.46 7.41
CA ILE A 98 11.47 1.22 8.84
C ILE A 98 12.49 2.23 9.38
N GLY A 99 13.58 2.48 8.66
CA GLY A 99 14.59 3.47 9.03
C GLY A 99 14.01 4.88 9.15
N LEU A 100 13.18 5.29 8.18
CA LEU A 100 12.43 6.54 8.24
C LEU A 100 11.56 6.61 9.50
N LYS A 101 10.81 5.56 9.82
CA LYS A 101 9.99 5.52 11.04
C LYS A 101 10.83 5.65 12.32
N LEU A 102 12.03 5.05 12.35
CA LEU A 102 12.90 5.07 13.53
C LEU A 102 13.59 6.43 13.76
N VAL A 103 13.86 7.18 12.69
CA VAL A 103 14.53 8.49 12.76
C VAL A 103 13.54 9.66 12.81
N SER A 104 12.32 9.45 12.30
CA SER A 104 11.25 10.45 12.35
C SER A 104 10.59 10.44 13.73
N VAL A 105 11.15 11.20 14.66
CA VAL A 105 10.60 11.50 16.00
C VAL A 105 9.43 12.46 15.90
#